data_AF-A0A239D2G9-F1
#
_entry.id   AF-A0A239D2G9-F1
#
_cell.length_a   1.000
_cell.length_b   1.000
_cell.length_c   1.000
_cell.angle_alpha   90.00
_cell.angle_beta   90.00
_cell.angle_gamma   90.00
#
_symmetry.space_group_name_H-M   'P 1'
#
loop_
_entity.id
_entity.type
_entity.pdbx_description
1 polymer ?
#
loop_
_entity_poly.entity_id
_entity_poly.type
_entity_poly.pdbx_seq_one_letter_code
_entity_poly.pdbx_strand_id
1 'polypeptide(L)'
;MTKKLNSNILQEILNHLIDDGYKITFEGQAWSNTRASWIYFNTRLNTDSLINRFDPKKELILHQNDDPRSGKEKGLIDKSTEEGIMGEF
;
A
#
# COMPACT_ATOMS: atom_id res chain seq x y z
N MET A 1 14.63 5.20 -8.09
CA MET A 1 13.50 4.81 -8.95
C MET A 1 12.67 3.84 -8.15
N THR A 2 11.37 4.09 -8.02
CA THR A 2 10.44 3.19 -7.32
C THR A 2 10.11 2.01 -8.21
N LYS A 3 9.98 0.80 -7.64
CA LYS A 3 9.56 -0.39 -8.39
C LYS A 3 8.17 -0.19 -8.99
N LYS A 4 8.04 -0.70 -10.21
CA LYS A 4 6.76 -0.82 -10.89
C LYS A 4 5.98 -1.98 -10.28
N LEU A 5 4.75 -1.70 -9.87
CA LEU A 5 3.79 -2.68 -9.38
C LEU A 5 3.09 -3.35 -10.58
N ASN A 6 2.72 -4.62 -10.40
CA ASN A 6 1.89 -5.36 -11.35
C ASN A 6 0.41 -4.99 -11.21
N SER A 7 -0.03 -4.59 -10.02
CA SER A 7 -1.35 -4.01 -9.78
C SER A 7 -1.45 -2.62 -10.42
N ASN A 8 -2.31 -2.49 -11.43
CA ASN A 8 -2.56 -1.19 -12.06
C ASN A 8 -3.17 -0.19 -11.05
N ILE A 9 -4.09 -0.64 -10.19
CA ILE A 9 -4.75 0.23 -9.22
C ILE A 9 -3.74 0.72 -8.17
N LEU A 10 -2.90 -0.17 -7.63
CA LEU A 10 -1.87 0.27 -6.69
C LEU A 10 -0.80 1.12 -7.39
N GLN A 11 -0.49 0.87 -8.65
CA GLN A 11 0.41 1.74 -9.42
C GLN A 11 -0.15 3.16 -9.57
N GLU A 12 -1.46 3.32 -9.78
CA GLU A 12 -2.12 4.62 -9.80
C GLU A 12 -2.09 5.32 -8.44
N ILE A 13 -2.41 4.59 -7.36
CA ILE A 13 -2.33 5.11 -5.99
C ILE A 13 -0.89 5.54 -5.64
N LEU A 14 0.11 4.72 -5.99
CA LEU A 14 1.52 5.01 -5.80
C LEU A 14 1.92 6.32 -6.46
N ASN A 15 1.56 6.49 -7.74
CA ASN A 15 1.86 7.71 -8.49
C ASN A 15 1.18 8.92 -7.84
N HIS A 16 -0.10 8.80 -7.48
CA HIS A 16 -0.82 9.88 -6.80
C HIS A 16 -0.16 10.30 -5.49
N LEU A 17 0.28 9.34 -4.66
CA LEU A 17 0.93 9.65 -3.39
C LEU A 17 2.32 10.29 -3.58
N ILE A 18 3.06 9.88 -4.61
CA ILE A 18 4.33 10.52 -4.98
C ILE A 18 4.09 11.95 -5.46
N ASP A 19 3.08 12.17 -6.30
CA ASP A 19 2.72 13.49 -6.84
C ASP A 19 2.27 14.46 -5.75
N ASP A 20 1.60 13.94 -4.71
CA ASP A 20 1.22 14.69 -3.50
C ASP A 20 2.43 14.97 -2.56
N GLY A 21 3.61 14.44 -2.87
CA GLY A 21 4.86 14.69 -2.15
C GLY A 21 5.11 13.77 -0.95
N TYR A 22 4.34 12.69 -0.79
CA TYR A 22 4.60 11.70 0.25
C TYR A 22 5.89 10.91 -0.06
N LYS A 23 6.66 10.60 0.99
CA LYS A 23 7.95 9.92 0.83
C LYS A 23 7.79 8.43 1.06
N ILE A 24 8.40 7.65 0.17
CA ILE A 24 8.54 6.21 0.34
C ILE A 24 9.64 5.93 1.36
N THR A 25 9.35 5.10 2.35
CA THR A 25 10.26 4.71 3.44
C THR A 25 10.81 3.31 3.25
N PHE A 26 10.06 2.44 2.59
CA PHE A 26 10.48 1.07 2.29
C PHE A 26 9.80 0.56 1.02
N GLU A 27 10.52 -0.30 0.30
CA GLU A 27 10.03 -1.00 -0.87
C GLU A 27 10.63 -2.41 -0.89
N GLY A 28 9.77 -3.43 -0.94
CA GLY A 28 10.22 -4.82 -0.99
C GLY A 28 9.26 -5.79 -0.34
N GLN A 29 9.74 -7.00 -0.06
CA GLN A 29 8.97 -8.00 0.67
C GLN A 29 8.97 -7.64 2.15
N ALA A 30 7.84 -7.14 2.66
CA ALA A 30 7.73 -6.69 4.05
C ALA A 30 7.57 -7.84 5.05
N TRP A 31 6.88 -8.90 4.64
CA TRP A 31 6.61 -10.05 5.50
C TRP A 31 7.13 -11.36 4.90
N SER A 32 7.68 -12.23 5.74
CA SER A 32 8.24 -13.52 5.32
C SER A 32 7.22 -14.46 4.66
N ASN A 33 5.93 -14.26 4.94
CA ASN A 33 4.83 -15.02 4.35
C ASN A 33 4.25 -14.37 3.07
N THR A 34 4.64 -13.16 2.72
CA THR A 34 4.20 -12.48 1.49
C THR A 34 5.16 -12.77 0.35
N ARG A 35 4.67 -13.02 -0.87
CA ARG A 35 5.55 -13.25 -2.04
C ARG A 35 5.73 -12.01 -2.91
N ALA A 36 4.84 -11.04 -2.75
CA ALA A 36 4.81 -9.81 -3.51
C ALA A 36 5.52 -8.66 -2.78
N SER A 37 5.79 -7.59 -3.52
CA SER A 37 6.43 -6.40 -2.96
C SER A 37 5.41 -5.39 -2.48
N TRP A 38 5.70 -4.78 -1.34
CA TRP A 38 4.90 -3.75 -0.71
C TRP A 38 5.70 -2.45 -0.68
N ILE A 39 4.99 -1.33 -0.76
CA ILE A 39 5.55 0.03 -0.72
C ILE A 39 5.01 0.74 0.51
N TYR A 40 5.91 1.31 1.31
CA TYR A 40 5.58 1.99 2.55
C TYR A 40 5.81 3.48 2.41
N PHE A 41 4.87 4.28 2.91
CA PHE A 41 4.97 5.73 2.97
C PHE A 41 5.11 6.25 4.40
N ASN A 42 5.76 7.41 4.56
CA ASN A 42 5.91 8.13 5.82
C ASN A 42 4.64 8.90 6.25
N THR A 43 3.47 8.38 5.94
CA THR A 43 2.19 9.05 6.18
C THR A 43 1.11 8.05 6.54
N ARG A 44 0.06 8.54 7.21
CA ARG A 44 -1.17 7.78 7.42
C ARG A 44 -2.02 7.82 6.16
N LEU A 45 -2.29 6.66 5.59
CA LEU A 45 -3.14 6.56 4.41
C LEU A 45 -4.61 6.66 4.79
N ASN A 46 -5.33 7.57 4.14
CA ASN A 46 -6.80 7.57 4.17
C ASN A 46 -7.32 6.50 3.21
N THR A 47 -7.28 5.24 3.66
CA THR A 47 -7.63 4.06 2.86
C THR A 47 -9.03 4.14 2.27
N ASP A 48 -9.99 4.71 2.99
CA ASP A 48 -11.37 4.85 2.53
C ASP A 48 -11.46 5.83 1.35
N SER A 49 -10.73 6.95 1.43
CA SER A 49 -10.68 7.92 0.32
C SER A 49 -9.96 7.35 -0.90
N LEU A 50 -8.89 6.58 -0.70
CA LEU A 50 -8.17 5.91 -1.78
C LEU A 50 -9.05 4.85 -2.47
N ILE A 51 -9.74 4.00 -1.71
CA ILE A 51 -10.67 3.01 -2.26
C ILE A 51 -11.78 3.71 -3.05
N ASN A 52 -12.43 4.72 -2.48
CA ASN A 52 -13.52 5.43 -3.13
C ASN A 52 -13.11 6.10 -4.45
N ARG A 53 -11.85 6.53 -4.56
CA ARG A 53 -11.33 7.20 -5.76
C ARG A 53 -10.80 6.23 -6.81
N PHE A 54 -10.04 5.22 -6.42
CA PHE A 54 -9.24 4.40 -7.34
C PHE A 54 -9.79 2.98 -7.52
N ASP A 55 -10.60 2.48 -6.58
CA ASP A 55 -11.07 1.10 -6.59
C ASP A 55 -12.61 0.98 -6.56
N PRO A 56 -13.31 1.50 -7.59
CA PRO A 56 -14.77 1.42 -7.66
C PRO A 56 -15.28 -0.02 -7.77
N LYS A 57 -14.41 -0.97 -8.11
CA LYS A 57 -14.73 -2.40 -8.26
C LYS A 57 -14.43 -3.23 -7.02
N LYS A 58 -13.85 -2.64 -5.97
CA LYS A 58 -13.52 -3.30 -4.68
C LYS A 58 -12.55 -4.48 -4.85
N GLU A 59 -11.54 -4.30 -5.69
CA GLU A 59 -10.46 -5.26 -5.95
C GLU A 59 -9.39 -5.23 -4.84
N LEU A 60 -9.26 -4.09 -4.13
CA LEU A 60 -8.36 -3.91 -3.01
C LEU A 60 -8.98 -4.40 -1.69
N ILE A 61 -8.14 -4.91 -0.81
CA ILE A 61 -8.48 -5.20 0.59
C ILE A 61 -7.78 -4.24 1.52
N LEU A 62 -8.47 -3.87 2.59
CA LEU A 62 -7.85 -3.21 3.72
C LEU A 62 -6.90 -4.19 4.41
N HIS A 63 -5.66 -3.76 4.61
CA HIS A 63 -4.70 -4.40 5.49
C HIS A 63 -4.44 -3.54 6.71
N GLN A 64 -4.34 -4.18 7.86
CA GLN A 64 -4.05 -3.52 9.13
C GLN A 64 -3.30 -4.48 10.05
N ASN A 65 -2.17 -4.00 10.59
CA ASN A 65 -1.50 -4.61 11.74
C ASN A 65 -1.45 -3.57 12.87
N ASP A 66 -2.03 -3.89 14.02
CA ASP A 66 -2.05 -3.03 15.20
C ASP A 66 -1.12 -3.52 16.33
N ASP A 67 -0.39 -4.62 16.10
CA ASP A 67 0.55 -5.19 17.06
C ASP A 67 1.84 -4.34 17.16
N PRO A 68 2.11 -3.69 18.31
CA PRO A 68 3.30 -2.89 18.50
C PRO A 68 4.61 -3.70 18.49
N ARG A 69 4.56 -5.04 18.63
CA ARG A 69 5.76 -5.90 18.62
C ARG A 69 6.25 -6.19 17.20
N SER A 70 5.34 -6.22 16.24
CA SER A 70 5.62 -6.52 14.83
C SER A 70 5.52 -5.28 13.92
N GLY A 71 5.27 -4.11 14.51
CA GLY A 71 5.16 -2.83 13.82
C GLY A 71 3.71 -2.54 13.41
N LYS A 72 3.27 -1.28 13.59
CA LYS A 72 1.90 -0.89 13.26
C LYS A 72 1.83 -0.31 11.85
N GLU A 73 0.87 -0.77 11.07
CA GLU A 73 0.67 -0.37 9.67
C GLU A 73 -0.80 -0.44 9.28
N LYS A 74 -1.18 0.41 8.33
CA LYS A 74 -2.49 0.35 7.67
C LYS A 74 -2.35 0.71 6.20
N GLY A 75 -3.03 -0.03 5.34
CA GLY A 75 -2.91 0.17 3.91
C GLY A 75 -3.85 -0.68 3.08
N LEU A 76 -3.49 -0.87 1.82
CA LEU A 76 -4.29 -1.55 0.81
C LEU A 76 -3.45 -2.64 0.16
N ILE A 77 -4.06 -3.80 -0.08
CA ILE A 77 -3.47 -4.92 -0.83
C ILE A 77 -4.36 -5.24 -2.02
N ASP A 78 -3.77 -5.49 -3.17
CA ASP A 78 -4.50 -6.03 -4.32
C ASP A 78 -4.54 -7.56 -4.21
N LYS A 79 -5.75 -8.14 -4.18
CA LYS A 79 -5.93 -9.59 -4.03
C LYS A 79 -5.31 -10.39 -5.17
N SER A 80 -5.25 -9.83 -6.37
CA SER A 80 -4.82 -10.54 -7.58
C SER A 80 -3.30 -10.68 -7.66
N THR A 81 -2.57 -9.69 -7.15
CA THR A 81 -1.10 -9.61 -7.24
C THR A 81 -0.43 -9.80 -5.90
N GLU A 82 -1.18 -9.73 -4.80
CA GLU A 82 -0.70 -9.71 -3.41
C GLU A 82 0.22 -8.52 -3.06
N GLU A 83 0.38 -7.57 -3.99
CA GLU A 83 1.13 -6.33 -3.79
C GLU A 83 0.38 -5.40 -2.84
N GLY A 84 1.13 -4.55 -2.13
CA GLY A 84 0.58 -3.71 -1.08
C GLY A 84 1.13 -2.30 -1.07
N ILE A 85 0.30 -1.35 -0.64
CA ILE A 85 0.70 0.02 -0.29
C ILE A 85 0.32 0.26 1.16
N MET A 86 1.32 0.55 1.98
CA MET A 86 1.19 0.73 3.42
C MET A 86 1.54 2.15 3.83
N GLY A 87 0.90 2.59 4.91
CA GLY A 87 1.25 3.80 5.63
C GLY A 87 1.43 3.52 7.11
N GLU A 88 1.79 4.59 7.81
CA GLU A 88 1.86 4.60 9.26
C GLU A 88 0.48 4.41 9.87
N PHE A 89 0.44 3.82 11.08
CA PHE A 89 -0.77 3.63 11.86
C PHE A 89 -1.10 4.84 12.75
#